data_AF-A0A5M3XHF0-F1
#
_entry.id   AF-A0A5M3XHF0-F1
#
_cell.length_a   1.000
_cell.length_b   1.000
_cell.length_c   1.000
_cell.angle_alpha   90.00
_cell.angle_beta   90.00
_cell.angle_gamma   90.00
#
_symmetry.space_group_name_H-M   'P 1'
#
loop_
_entity.id
_entity.type
_entity.pdbx_description
1 polymer ?
#
loop_
_entity_poly.entity_id
_entity_poly.type
_entity_poly.pdbx_seq_one_letter_code
_entity_poly.pdbx_strand_id
1 'polypeptide(L)'
;MTQRSFSPSALAKQRELRGISVRELAAAVGVTKRAVMYWQAGRSVPDDRSFGRLLKALRCDAQDLSGRQRGSETLADLRRDAGMSASDAAAVLARKRYAQGLKIDNEKIRALELGRSVPGWGTISPDKAGRLARMLAQIYRVPERVLMDAWRRSRPEDIPPVLPERRSQTTEARTTVWEALNDRQRTYLSCIFWQDLEEEKKSQGRRSMGGQRPPAIEWRRMLLAVHAPPDLVGYTRIQERLRVEGVHDPGVGSSVAALERRGLVITYRDRVRVDGEGEVPRTRVELTRHGRAVARAGLEVSRDSGPPKPLLSRWLWRILVRVARADGNGLDGSLAGRGPHALAVGRSPDRKNPSRGFIVLRHPDGVDSGAYFWFLTEDGRRHIADYFTLYQDLYPDVDTSGLENVAG
;
A
#
# COMPACT_ATOMS: atom_id res chain seq x y z
N MET A 1 22.34 21.98 10.89
CA MET A 1 21.04 22.21 11.55
C MET A 1 19.98 22.22 10.46
N THR A 2 19.15 21.18 10.36
CA THR A 2 18.10 21.10 9.34
C THR A 2 17.04 22.17 9.68
N GLN A 3 17.03 23.28 8.93
CA GLN A 3 15.97 24.28 9.06
C GLN A 3 14.64 23.57 8.85
N ARG A 4 13.81 23.59 9.89
CA ARG A 4 12.45 23.01 9.88
C ARG A 4 11.64 23.81 8.87
N SER A 5 11.54 23.32 7.64
CA SER A 5 10.80 23.98 6.58
C SER A 5 9.34 24.17 7.01
N PHE A 6 8.93 25.42 7.11
CA PHE A 6 7.59 25.86 7.43
C PHE A 6 7.40 27.17 6.68
N SER A 7 6.33 27.27 5.90
CA SER A 7 6.05 28.42 5.06
C SER A 7 4.95 29.28 5.70
N PRO A 8 5.30 30.48 6.21
CA PRO A 8 4.34 31.41 6.79
C PRO A 8 3.23 31.82 5.81
N SER A 9 3.61 32.08 4.56
CA SER A 9 2.67 32.46 3.49
C SER A 9 1.74 31.31 3.12
N ALA A 10 2.24 30.07 3.12
CA ALA A 10 1.40 28.91 2.87
C ALA A 10 0.36 28.68 3.98
N LEU A 11 0.73 28.90 5.26
CA LEU A 11 -0.23 28.87 6.37
C LEU A 11 -1.34 29.92 6.20
N ALA A 12 -0.98 31.16 5.84
CA ALA A 12 -1.96 32.22 5.61
C ALA A 12 -2.94 31.84 4.48
N LYS A 13 -2.39 31.38 3.35
CA LYS A 13 -3.16 30.94 2.18
C LYS A 13 -4.10 29.77 2.51
N GLN A 14 -3.61 28.72 3.17
CA GLN A 14 -4.43 27.55 3.51
C GLN A 14 -5.57 27.90 4.48
N ARG A 15 -5.31 28.80 5.42
CA ARG A 15 -6.34 29.31 6.34
C ARG A 15 -7.43 30.08 5.56
N GLU A 16 -7.05 30.98 4.67
CA GLU A 16 -7.96 31.80 3.87
C GLU A 16 -8.82 30.97 2.92
N LEU A 17 -8.20 30.00 2.23
CA LEU A 17 -8.90 29.06 1.36
C LEU A 17 -9.99 28.25 2.08
N ARG A 18 -9.90 28.12 3.41
CA ARG A 18 -10.87 27.40 4.23
C ARG A 18 -11.80 28.31 5.02
N GLY A 19 -11.68 29.63 4.85
CA GLY A 19 -12.53 30.61 5.53
C GLY A 19 -12.38 30.62 7.05
N ILE A 20 -11.26 30.13 7.59
CA ILE A 20 -11.06 30.01 9.04
C ILE A 20 -10.41 31.30 9.57
N SER A 21 -10.95 31.89 10.62
CA SER A 21 -10.33 33.05 11.27
C SER A 21 -9.08 32.64 12.08
N VAL A 22 -8.18 33.59 12.34
CA VAL A 22 -6.99 33.33 13.18
C VAL A 22 -7.39 32.84 14.59
N ARG A 23 -8.52 33.33 15.12
CA ARG A 23 -9.04 32.94 16.44
C ARG A 23 -9.54 31.50 16.44
N GLU A 24 -10.32 31.12 15.43
CA GLU A 24 -10.82 29.74 15.29
C GLU A 24 -9.67 28.75 15.07
N LEU A 25 -8.67 29.11 14.25
CA LEU A 25 -7.51 28.26 14.04
C LEU A 25 -6.72 28.06 15.34
N ALA A 26 -6.49 29.14 16.10
CA ALA A 26 -5.85 29.07 17.41
C ALA A 26 -6.62 28.15 18.37
N ALA A 27 -7.96 28.28 18.44
CA ALA A 27 -8.80 27.44 19.27
C ALA A 27 -8.72 25.96 18.86
N ALA A 28 -8.79 25.67 17.55
CA ALA A 28 -8.73 24.30 17.02
C ALA A 28 -7.37 23.62 17.26
N VAL A 29 -6.27 24.39 17.25
CA VAL A 29 -4.91 23.89 17.50
C VAL A 29 -4.58 23.84 19.00
N GLY A 30 -5.33 24.57 19.83
CA GLY A 30 -5.11 24.70 21.27
C GLY A 30 -3.93 25.60 21.60
N VAL A 31 -3.78 26.70 20.87
CA VAL A 31 -2.73 27.73 21.07
C VAL A 31 -3.36 29.12 21.13
N THR A 32 -2.56 30.13 21.47
CA THR A 32 -3.04 31.51 21.50
C THR A 32 -3.16 32.11 20.09
N LYS A 33 -4.07 33.08 19.91
CA LYS A 33 -4.18 33.87 18.67
C LYS A 33 -2.83 34.49 18.27
N ARG A 34 -2.08 34.97 19.25
CA ARG A 34 -0.76 35.60 19.06
C ARG A 34 0.27 34.61 18.49
N ALA A 35 0.25 33.35 18.91
CA ALA A 35 1.13 32.32 18.35
C ALA A 35 0.88 32.12 16.85
N VAL A 36 -0.40 31.99 16.45
CA VAL A 36 -0.77 31.84 15.02
C VAL A 36 -0.35 33.06 14.20
N MET A 37 -0.54 34.27 14.72
CA MET A 37 -0.05 35.50 14.06
C MET A 37 1.47 35.49 13.89
N TYR A 38 2.21 35.03 14.90
CA TYR A 38 3.67 34.96 14.83
C TYR A 38 4.15 33.91 13.82
N TRP A 39 3.41 32.81 13.66
CA TRP A 39 3.71 31.83 12.61
C TRP A 39 3.46 32.39 11.21
N GLN A 40 2.34 33.10 11.00
CA GLN A 40 2.03 33.71 9.69
C GLN A 40 2.97 34.87 9.34
N ALA A 41 3.48 35.58 10.34
CA ALA A 41 4.48 36.62 10.16
C ALA A 41 5.92 36.09 10.05
N GLY A 42 6.13 34.76 10.13
CA GLY A 42 7.46 34.15 10.09
C GLY A 42 8.36 34.44 11.31
N ARG A 43 7.81 35.00 12.39
CA ARG A 43 8.56 35.33 13.62
C ARG A 43 8.86 34.10 14.49
N SER A 44 8.10 33.03 14.30
CA SER A 44 8.34 31.74 14.96
C SER A 44 7.78 30.60 14.11
N VAL A 45 8.17 29.37 14.43
CA VAL A 45 7.65 28.15 13.78
C VAL A 45 6.84 27.32 14.77
N PRO A 46 5.79 26.61 14.32
CA PRO A 46 5.06 25.70 15.19
C PRO A 46 5.96 24.53 15.60
N ASP A 47 5.83 24.14 16.88
CA ASP A 47 6.41 22.89 17.38
C ASP A 47 5.74 21.66 16.74
N ASP A 48 6.29 20.47 16.98
CA ASP A 48 5.84 19.26 16.29
C ASP A 48 4.37 18.92 16.61
N ARG A 49 3.94 19.11 17.87
CA ARG A 49 2.55 18.86 18.28
C ARG A 49 1.57 19.83 17.64
N SER A 50 1.90 21.11 17.66
CA SER A 50 1.10 22.18 17.06
C SER A 50 1.04 22.02 15.55
N PHE A 51 2.13 21.59 14.91
CA PHE A 51 2.17 21.32 13.47
C PHE A 51 1.20 20.19 13.08
N GLY A 52 1.24 19.03 13.74
CA GLY A 52 0.28 17.96 13.44
C GLY A 52 -1.18 18.33 13.73
N ARG A 53 -1.42 19.23 14.70
CA ARG A 53 -2.76 19.80 14.93
C ARG A 53 -3.18 20.79 13.84
N LEU A 54 -2.26 21.61 13.34
CA LEU A 54 -2.51 22.50 12.18
C LEU A 54 -2.95 21.70 10.96
N LEU A 55 -2.26 20.60 10.63
CA LEU A 55 -2.63 19.73 9.50
C LEU A 55 -4.05 19.19 9.62
N LYS A 56 -4.45 18.77 10.83
CA LYS A 56 -5.81 18.28 11.11
C LYS A 56 -6.85 19.39 11.02
N ALA A 57 -6.59 20.54 11.66
CA ALA A 57 -7.52 21.67 11.68
C ALA A 57 -7.74 22.24 10.27
N LEU A 58 -6.67 22.37 9.49
CA LEU A 58 -6.70 22.85 8.11
C LEU A 58 -7.05 21.76 7.10
N ARG A 59 -7.19 20.49 7.51
CA ARG A 59 -7.39 19.32 6.64
C ARG A 59 -6.50 19.38 5.38
N CYS A 60 -5.21 19.61 5.58
CA CYS A 60 -4.20 19.72 4.52
C CYS A 60 -3.02 18.79 4.85
N ASP A 61 -2.18 18.56 3.85
CA ASP A 61 -0.98 17.73 4.02
C ASP A 61 0.22 18.60 4.42
N ALA A 62 1.26 17.98 4.99
CA ALA A 62 2.45 18.68 5.47
C ALA A 62 3.15 19.50 4.37
N GLN A 63 3.12 19.03 3.13
CA GLN A 63 3.71 19.70 1.97
C GLN A 63 3.01 21.03 1.66
N ASP A 64 1.71 21.13 1.95
CA ASP A 64 0.93 22.35 1.77
C ASP A 64 1.36 23.47 2.72
N LEU A 65 2.09 23.15 3.81
CA LEU A 65 2.56 24.12 4.81
C LEU A 65 4.09 24.23 4.90
N SER A 66 4.85 23.28 4.35
CA SER A 66 6.32 23.26 4.48
C SER A 66 7.05 23.59 3.18
N GLY A 67 6.38 23.55 2.03
CA GLY A 67 7.04 23.67 0.72
C GLY A 67 7.92 22.46 0.35
N ARG A 68 7.97 21.43 1.21
CA ARG A 68 8.70 20.19 0.98
C ARG A 68 8.08 19.40 -0.16
N GLN A 69 8.91 18.84 -1.04
CA GLN A 69 8.45 17.99 -2.13
C GLN A 69 8.05 16.60 -1.62
N ARG A 70 6.96 16.03 -2.14
CA ARG A 70 6.54 14.66 -1.79
C ARG A 70 7.61 13.64 -2.19
N GLY A 71 7.84 12.63 -1.37
CA GLY A 71 8.87 11.61 -1.63
C GLY A 71 10.28 12.06 -1.24
N SER A 72 10.43 13.14 -0.46
CA SER A 72 11.71 13.59 0.11
C SER A 72 11.72 13.53 1.65
N GLU A 73 10.68 12.95 2.26
CA GLU A 73 10.49 12.97 3.70
C GLU A 73 11.56 12.16 4.45
N THR A 74 12.09 12.74 5.53
CA THR A 74 13.00 12.09 6.51
C THR A 74 12.25 11.47 7.70
N LEU A 75 12.93 10.79 8.62
CA LEU A 75 12.29 10.23 9.82
C LEU A 75 11.74 11.32 10.75
N ALA A 76 12.49 12.42 10.94
CA ALA A 76 12.06 13.55 11.76
C ALA A 76 10.80 14.23 11.19
N ASP A 77 10.77 14.32 9.87
CA ASP A 77 9.66 14.83 9.08
C ASP A 77 8.38 14.01 9.28
N LEU A 78 8.45 12.68 9.11
CA LEU A 78 7.31 11.80 9.33
C LEU A 78 6.78 11.90 10.78
N ARG A 79 7.68 12.02 11.76
CA ARG A 79 7.31 12.22 13.16
C ARG A 79 6.59 13.55 13.38
N ARG A 80 7.11 14.64 12.79
CA ARG A 80 6.52 15.98 12.87
C ARG A 80 5.13 16.01 12.24
N ASP A 81 4.97 15.40 11.08
CA ASP A 81 3.69 15.29 10.35
C ASP A 81 2.65 14.52 11.17
N ALA A 82 3.09 13.50 11.94
CA ALA A 82 2.24 12.77 12.87
C ALA A 82 1.82 13.60 14.11
N GLY A 83 2.42 14.78 14.31
CA GLY A 83 2.14 15.66 15.45
C GLY A 83 2.82 15.23 16.74
N MET A 84 3.97 14.56 16.64
CA MET A 84 4.64 13.95 17.79
C MET A 84 5.98 14.60 18.05
N SER A 85 6.29 14.92 19.30
CA SER A 85 7.67 15.19 19.69
C SER A 85 8.48 13.88 19.74
N ALA A 86 9.81 13.97 19.71
CA ALA A 86 10.67 12.79 19.89
C ALA A 86 10.44 12.09 21.25
N SER A 87 10.12 12.87 22.30
CA SER A 87 9.70 12.33 23.60
C SER A 87 8.37 11.59 23.53
N ASP A 88 7.39 12.08 22.76
CA ASP A 88 6.10 11.39 22.59
C ASP A 88 6.28 10.05 21.86
N ALA A 89 7.08 10.06 20.79
CA ALA A 89 7.39 8.85 20.03
C ALA A 89 8.08 7.81 20.92
N ALA A 90 9.07 8.22 21.71
CA ALA A 90 9.76 7.36 22.67
C ALA A 90 8.80 6.80 23.73
N ALA A 91 7.94 7.63 24.32
CA ALA A 91 6.97 7.20 25.33
C ALA A 91 5.96 6.17 24.79
N VAL A 92 5.49 6.35 23.55
CA VAL A 92 4.58 5.39 22.91
C VAL A 92 5.31 4.09 22.57
N LEU A 93 6.57 4.17 22.11
CA LEU A 93 7.41 3.00 21.86
C LEU A 93 7.69 2.22 23.14
N ALA A 94 8.03 2.88 24.24
CA ALA A 94 8.34 2.23 25.52
C ALA A 94 7.19 1.34 26.05
N ARG A 95 5.94 1.62 25.67
CA ARG A 95 4.76 0.79 26.01
C ARG A 95 4.64 -0.48 25.16
N LYS A 96 5.41 -0.61 24.07
CA LYS A 96 5.42 -1.80 23.21
C LYS A 96 6.39 -2.82 23.79
N ARG A 97 5.90 -4.04 24.04
CA ARG A 97 6.67 -5.17 24.60
C ARG A 97 8.05 -5.36 23.95
N TYR A 98 8.15 -5.25 22.63
CA TYR A 98 9.43 -5.41 21.93
C TYR A 98 10.42 -4.24 22.17
N ALA A 99 9.93 -3.01 22.30
CA ALA A 99 10.76 -1.83 22.47
C ALA A 99 11.25 -1.64 23.92
N GLN A 100 10.67 -2.34 24.90
CA GLN A 100 11.11 -2.32 26.30
C GLN A 100 12.58 -2.75 26.44
N GLY A 101 13.03 -3.75 25.68
CA GLY A 101 14.43 -4.20 25.68
C GLY A 101 15.41 -3.21 25.05
N LEU A 102 14.94 -2.26 24.24
CA LEU A 102 15.77 -1.26 23.57
C LEU A 102 15.95 0.02 24.41
N LYS A 103 15.21 0.15 25.53
CA LYS A 103 15.21 1.32 26.42
C LYS A 103 15.18 2.63 25.62
N ILE A 104 14.19 2.77 24.73
CA ILE A 104 14.09 3.90 23.79
C ILE A 104 13.74 5.18 24.55
N ASP A 105 14.52 6.24 24.33
CA ASP A 105 14.29 7.57 24.88
C ASP A 105 14.32 8.65 23.78
N ASN A 106 14.12 9.92 24.17
CA ASN A 106 14.13 11.06 23.27
C ASN A 106 15.47 11.23 22.53
N GLU A 107 16.61 11.00 23.20
CA GLU A 107 17.94 11.16 22.61
C GLU A 107 18.16 10.12 21.52
N LYS A 108 17.77 8.87 21.77
CA LYS A 108 17.89 7.77 20.80
C LYS A 108 17.04 8.00 19.56
N ILE A 109 15.82 8.54 19.71
CA ILE A 109 14.99 8.91 18.57
C ILE A 109 15.65 10.04 17.75
N ARG A 110 16.21 11.06 18.40
CA ARG A 110 16.92 12.14 17.69
C ARG A 110 18.20 11.65 17.03
N ALA A 111 18.98 10.80 17.68
CA ALA A 111 20.17 10.20 17.11
C ALA A 111 19.81 9.39 15.86
N LEU A 112 18.72 8.60 15.93
CA LEU A 112 18.19 7.85 14.80
C LEU A 112 17.83 8.77 13.62
N GLU A 113 17.08 9.85 13.88
CA GLU A 113 16.63 10.82 12.89
C GLU A 113 17.75 11.62 12.23
N LEU A 114 18.84 11.85 12.95
CA LEU A 114 19.99 12.63 12.50
C LEU A 114 21.07 11.76 11.82
N GLY A 115 20.83 10.47 11.60
CA GLY A 115 21.83 9.58 11.03
C GLY A 115 23.00 9.28 11.95
N ARG A 116 22.90 9.61 13.25
CA ARG A 116 23.97 9.39 14.22
C ARG A 116 23.92 7.99 14.81
N SER A 117 25.05 7.52 15.32
CA SER A 117 25.10 6.31 16.14
C SER A 117 24.18 6.45 17.35
N VAL A 118 23.33 5.46 17.60
CA VAL A 118 22.36 5.48 18.70
C VAL A 118 23.04 4.97 19.98
N PRO A 119 23.11 5.76 21.07
CA PRO A 119 23.78 5.36 22.29
C PRO A 119 23.26 4.03 22.85
N GLY A 120 24.18 3.11 23.16
CA GLY A 120 23.86 1.80 23.74
C GLY A 120 23.17 0.81 22.81
N TRP A 121 23.02 1.12 21.51
CA TRP A 121 22.46 0.19 20.53
C TRP A 121 23.49 -0.56 19.71
N GLY A 122 24.77 -0.18 19.76
CA GLY A 122 25.81 -0.75 18.88
C GLY A 122 25.35 -0.80 17.42
N THR A 123 25.81 -1.80 16.67
CA THR A 123 25.22 -2.13 15.36
C THR A 123 23.92 -2.90 15.59
N ILE A 124 22.77 -2.21 15.50
CA ILE A 124 21.47 -2.86 15.53
C ILE A 124 21.34 -3.81 14.33
N SER A 125 20.94 -5.07 14.56
CA SER A 125 20.78 -5.99 13.43
C SER A 125 19.64 -5.55 12.50
N PRO A 126 19.72 -5.83 11.18
CA PRO A 126 18.70 -5.41 10.22
C PRO A 126 17.27 -5.84 10.59
N ASP A 127 17.09 -7.04 11.17
CA ASP A 127 15.79 -7.52 11.67
C ASP A 127 15.25 -6.70 12.85
N LYS A 128 16.12 -6.34 13.79
CA LYS A 128 15.73 -5.52 14.95
C LYS A 128 15.36 -4.11 14.49
N ALA A 129 16.14 -3.54 13.57
CA ALA A 129 15.83 -2.28 12.91
C ALA A 129 14.49 -2.36 12.17
N GLY A 130 14.20 -3.47 11.48
CA GLY A 130 12.94 -3.64 10.74
C GLY A 130 11.71 -3.76 11.64
N ARG A 131 11.84 -4.39 12.81
CA ARG A 131 10.80 -4.38 13.86
C ARG A 131 10.55 -2.96 14.37
N LEU A 132 11.61 -2.20 14.63
CA LEU A 132 11.51 -0.80 15.04
C LEU A 132 10.85 0.05 13.96
N ALA A 133 11.27 -0.10 12.70
CA ALA A 133 10.67 0.58 11.56
C ALA A 133 9.16 0.30 11.48
N ARG A 134 8.73 -0.97 11.56
CA ARG A 134 7.30 -1.31 11.58
C ARG A 134 6.54 -0.59 12.70
N MET A 135 7.10 -0.53 13.92
CA MET A 135 6.46 0.16 15.04
C MET A 135 6.37 1.67 14.80
N LEU A 136 7.46 2.30 14.31
CA LEU A 136 7.47 3.72 13.96
C LEU A 136 6.44 4.04 12.87
N ALA A 137 6.33 3.19 11.84
CA ALA A 137 5.35 3.37 10.77
C ALA A 137 3.91 3.36 11.31
N GLN A 138 3.61 2.46 12.26
CA GLN A 138 2.31 2.42 12.94
C GLN A 138 2.05 3.67 13.78
N ILE A 139 3.06 4.12 14.55
CA ILE A 139 2.95 5.29 15.43
C ILE A 139 2.77 6.57 14.60
N TYR A 140 3.54 6.72 13.53
CA TYR A 140 3.46 7.86 12.62
C TYR A 140 2.29 7.75 11.63
N ARG A 141 1.57 6.62 11.62
CA ARG A 141 0.41 6.34 10.78
C ARG A 141 0.69 6.43 9.28
N VAL A 142 1.89 5.99 8.88
CA VAL A 142 2.33 5.95 7.49
C VAL A 142 2.52 4.49 7.04
N PRO A 143 2.42 4.19 5.73
CA PRO A 143 2.75 2.87 5.23
C PRO A 143 4.22 2.51 5.55
N GLU A 144 4.49 1.25 5.88
CA GLU A 144 5.86 0.76 6.17
C GLU A 144 6.86 1.16 5.07
N ARG A 145 6.47 1.09 3.78
CA ARG A 145 7.32 1.52 2.67
C ARG A 145 7.80 2.98 2.79
N VAL A 146 6.93 3.89 3.25
CA VAL A 146 7.24 5.33 3.35
C VAL A 146 8.27 5.55 4.44
N LEU A 147 8.13 4.83 5.55
CA LEU A 147 9.10 4.91 6.62
C LEU A 147 10.43 4.26 6.25
N MET A 148 10.42 3.17 5.48
CA MET A 148 11.64 2.57 4.95
C MET A 148 12.41 3.51 4.02
N ASP A 149 11.70 4.20 3.12
CA ASP A 149 12.30 5.22 2.25
C ASP A 149 12.87 6.39 3.07
N ALA A 150 12.11 6.88 4.06
CA ALA A 150 12.55 7.96 4.94
C ALA A 150 13.73 7.56 5.86
N TRP A 151 13.79 6.29 6.27
CA TRP A 151 14.91 5.74 7.03
C TRP A 151 16.20 5.84 6.21
N ARG A 152 16.16 5.40 4.94
CA ARG A 152 17.31 5.45 4.02
C ARG A 152 17.81 6.87 3.78
N ARG A 153 16.90 7.83 3.67
CA ARG A 153 17.25 9.26 3.57
C ARG A 153 17.92 9.80 4.83
N SER A 154 17.45 9.36 5.99
CA SER A 154 17.93 9.85 7.29
C SER A 154 19.24 9.17 7.71
N ARG A 155 19.48 7.96 7.19
CA ARG A 155 20.59 7.07 7.58
C ARG A 155 21.21 6.45 6.32
N PRO A 156 21.95 7.23 5.53
CA PRO A 156 22.47 6.81 4.24
C PRO A 156 23.49 5.68 4.33
N GLU A 157 24.31 5.68 5.39
CA GLU A 157 25.41 4.72 5.61
C GLU A 157 24.97 3.42 6.31
N ASP A 158 23.72 3.36 6.78
CA ASP A 158 23.23 2.22 7.54
C ASP A 158 22.72 1.11 6.60
N ILE A 159 22.97 -0.15 6.99
CA ILE A 159 22.34 -1.30 6.34
C ILE A 159 20.80 -1.15 6.45
N PRO A 160 20.07 -1.30 5.34
CA PRO A 160 18.61 -1.16 5.32
C PRO A 160 17.90 -2.09 6.31
N PRO A 161 16.87 -1.62 7.02
CA PRO A 161 16.09 -2.48 7.89
C PRO A 161 15.38 -3.61 7.11
N VAL A 162 15.37 -4.83 7.67
CA VAL A 162 14.66 -5.97 7.08
C VAL A 162 13.32 -6.12 7.77
N LEU A 163 12.22 -5.83 7.04
CA LEU A 163 10.88 -5.92 7.62
C LEU A 163 10.56 -7.37 7.99
N PRO A 164 10.07 -7.64 9.21
CA PRO A 164 9.83 -9.01 9.64
C PRO A 164 8.74 -9.65 8.78
N GLU A 165 8.93 -10.90 8.37
CA GLU A 165 7.89 -11.64 7.66
C GLU A 165 6.58 -11.62 8.44
N ARG A 166 5.50 -11.30 7.73
CA ARG A 166 4.17 -11.29 8.33
C ARG A 166 3.62 -12.72 8.30
N ARG A 167 4.11 -13.60 9.18
CA ARG A 167 3.52 -14.93 9.36
C ARG A 167 2.06 -14.81 9.83
N SER A 168 1.15 -14.98 8.87
CA SER A 168 0.12 -16.03 8.81
C SER A 168 -0.72 -16.38 10.04
N GLN A 169 -0.79 -15.61 11.14
CA GLN A 169 -1.82 -15.87 12.18
C GLN A 169 -3.24 -15.87 11.59
N THR A 170 -3.45 -15.11 10.50
CA THR A 170 -4.69 -15.14 9.73
C THR A 170 -4.78 -16.30 8.74
N THR A 171 -3.68 -16.93 8.35
CA THR A 171 -3.70 -18.12 7.49
C THR A 171 -4.01 -19.35 8.32
N GLU A 172 -3.36 -19.55 9.48
CA GLU A 172 -3.64 -20.68 10.39
C GLU A 172 -5.13 -20.74 10.76
N ALA A 173 -5.69 -19.62 11.21
CA ALA A 173 -7.12 -19.54 11.53
C ALA A 173 -8.03 -19.84 10.31
N ARG A 174 -7.60 -19.52 9.09
CA ARG A 174 -8.36 -19.83 7.86
C ARG A 174 -8.23 -21.30 7.48
N THR A 175 -7.05 -21.89 7.66
CA THR A 175 -6.80 -23.32 7.47
C THR A 175 -7.67 -24.13 8.43
N THR A 176 -7.76 -23.74 9.70
CA THR A 176 -8.66 -24.40 10.66
C THR A 176 -10.13 -24.34 10.21
N VAL A 177 -10.59 -23.19 9.68
CA VAL A 177 -11.97 -23.08 9.15
C VAL A 177 -12.18 -24.01 7.95
N TRP A 178 -11.18 -24.13 7.06
CA TRP A 178 -11.21 -25.04 5.92
C TRP A 178 -11.24 -26.51 6.34
N GLU A 179 -10.39 -26.89 7.29
CA GLU A 179 -10.33 -28.23 7.87
C GLU A 179 -11.66 -28.61 8.55
N ALA A 180 -12.36 -27.65 9.15
CA ALA A 180 -13.67 -27.87 9.76
C ALA A 180 -14.85 -28.02 8.76
N LEU A 181 -14.59 -27.92 7.45
CA LEU A 181 -15.58 -28.23 6.40
C LEU A 181 -15.52 -29.73 6.08
N ASN A 182 -16.67 -30.35 5.82
CA ASN A 182 -16.70 -31.71 5.29
C ASN A 182 -16.29 -31.73 3.81
N ASP A 183 -15.99 -32.91 3.27
CA ASP A 183 -15.46 -33.05 1.92
C ASP A 183 -16.37 -32.42 0.87
N ARG A 184 -17.68 -32.67 0.95
CA ARG A 184 -18.67 -32.06 0.03
C ARG A 184 -18.64 -30.53 0.12
N GLN A 185 -18.61 -29.95 1.32
CA GLN A 185 -18.52 -28.50 1.51
C GLN A 185 -17.22 -27.92 0.95
N ARG A 186 -16.08 -28.62 1.11
CA ARG A 186 -14.80 -28.22 0.52
C ARG A 186 -14.89 -28.25 -1.01
N THR A 187 -15.44 -29.30 -1.60
CA THR A 187 -15.64 -29.40 -3.06
C THR A 187 -16.47 -28.24 -3.59
N TYR A 188 -17.61 -27.94 -2.95
CA TYR A 188 -18.42 -26.76 -3.32
C TYR A 188 -17.64 -25.46 -3.24
N LEU A 189 -16.96 -25.23 -2.13
CA LEU A 189 -16.21 -23.99 -1.92
C LEU A 189 -15.06 -23.86 -2.94
N SER A 190 -14.40 -24.96 -3.29
CA SER A 190 -13.39 -25.03 -4.34
C SER A 190 -13.94 -24.69 -5.72
N CYS A 191 -15.04 -25.33 -6.15
CA CYS A 191 -15.62 -25.08 -7.47
C CYS A 191 -16.06 -23.62 -7.63
N ILE A 192 -16.70 -23.06 -6.59
CA ILE A 192 -17.10 -21.64 -6.58
C ILE A 192 -15.85 -20.73 -6.60
N PHE A 193 -14.79 -21.07 -5.86
CA PHE A 193 -13.56 -20.30 -5.83
C PHE A 193 -12.83 -20.26 -7.18
N TRP A 194 -12.72 -21.40 -7.85
CA TRP A 194 -12.10 -21.46 -9.17
C TRP A 194 -12.90 -20.66 -10.21
N GLN A 195 -14.24 -20.71 -10.15
CA GLN A 195 -15.08 -19.88 -11.01
C GLN A 195 -14.87 -18.37 -10.73
N ASP A 196 -14.79 -17.95 -9.46
CA ASP A 196 -14.55 -16.55 -9.08
C ASP A 196 -13.19 -16.04 -9.60
N LEU A 197 -12.15 -16.89 -9.59
CA LEU A 197 -10.85 -16.56 -10.16
C LEU A 197 -10.89 -16.42 -11.69
N GLU A 198 -11.66 -17.26 -12.39
CA GLU A 198 -11.84 -17.15 -13.84
C GLU A 198 -12.57 -15.86 -14.21
N GLU A 199 -13.65 -15.52 -13.50
CA GLU A 199 -14.37 -14.26 -13.72
C GLU A 199 -13.50 -13.03 -13.37
N GLU A 200 -12.66 -13.12 -12.34
CA GLU A 200 -11.68 -12.08 -12.02
C GLU A 200 -10.67 -11.89 -13.18
N LYS A 201 -10.16 -12.98 -13.76
CA LYS A 201 -9.26 -12.93 -14.92
C LYS A 201 -9.94 -12.35 -16.16
N LYS A 202 -11.17 -12.77 -16.48
CA LYS A 202 -11.98 -12.21 -17.60
C LYS A 202 -12.22 -10.72 -17.42
N SER A 203 -12.59 -10.29 -16.20
CA SER A 203 -12.82 -8.90 -15.83
C SER A 203 -11.54 -8.06 -15.96
N GLN A 204 -10.38 -8.62 -15.60
CA GLN A 204 -9.07 -8.00 -15.82
C GLN A 204 -8.73 -7.89 -17.32
N GLY A 205 -9.01 -8.92 -18.12
CA GLY A 205 -8.78 -8.92 -19.57
C GLY A 205 -9.60 -7.89 -20.35
N ARG A 206 -10.86 -7.65 -19.97
CA ARG A 206 -11.72 -6.60 -20.57
C ARG A 206 -11.09 -5.20 -20.48
N ARG A 207 -10.33 -4.93 -19.41
CA ARG A 207 -9.61 -3.67 -19.21
C ARG A 207 -8.48 -3.49 -20.23
N SER A 208 -7.79 -4.58 -20.58
CA SER A 208 -6.72 -4.55 -21.58
C SER A 208 -7.26 -4.27 -22.99
N MET A 209 -8.54 -4.57 -23.25
CA MET A 209 -9.23 -4.30 -24.52
C MET A 209 -10.06 -3.00 -24.50
N GLY A 210 -9.87 -2.11 -23.53
CA GLY A 210 -10.53 -0.79 -23.50
C GLY A 210 -12.00 -0.78 -23.05
N GLY A 211 -12.55 -1.90 -22.59
CA GLY A 211 -13.93 -1.98 -22.09
C GLY A 211 -14.09 -1.40 -20.68
N GLN A 212 -15.29 -0.89 -20.36
CA GLN A 212 -15.64 -0.53 -18.98
C GLN A 212 -15.74 -1.78 -18.10
N ARG A 213 -15.25 -1.66 -16.85
CA ARG A 213 -15.33 -2.74 -15.87
C ARG A 213 -16.63 -2.61 -15.08
N PRO A 214 -17.57 -3.57 -15.19
CA PRO A 214 -18.71 -3.58 -14.27
C PRO A 214 -18.21 -3.72 -12.82
N PRO A 215 -18.88 -3.08 -11.84
CA PRO A 215 -18.58 -3.23 -10.43
C PRO A 215 -18.33 -4.69 -10.03
N ALA A 216 -17.37 -4.92 -9.11
CA ALA A 216 -16.99 -6.27 -8.69
C ALA A 216 -18.17 -7.14 -8.24
N ILE A 217 -19.16 -6.52 -7.61
CA ILE A 217 -20.37 -7.17 -7.13
C ILE A 217 -21.25 -7.72 -8.26
N GLU A 218 -21.19 -7.16 -9.46
CA GLU A 218 -22.04 -7.59 -10.57
C GLU A 218 -21.55 -8.90 -11.19
N TRP A 219 -20.25 -9.01 -11.47
CA TRP A 219 -19.67 -10.21 -12.10
C TRP A 219 -19.29 -11.31 -11.10
N ARG A 220 -19.23 -11.02 -9.79
CA ARG A 220 -18.98 -12.04 -8.75
C ARG A 220 -20.22 -12.82 -8.33
N ARG A 221 -21.42 -12.38 -8.75
CA ARG A 221 -22.67 -13.12 -8.58
C ARG A 221 -22.80 -14.17 -9.67
N MET A 222 -22.15 -15.30 -9.44
CA MET A 222 -22.03 -16.37 -10.43
C MET A 222 -23.26 -17.26 -10.43
N LEU A 223 -23.62 -17.79 -11.60
CA LEU A 223 -24.73 -18.71 -11.73
C LEU A 223 -24.37 -20.07 -11.12
N LEU A 224 -25.12 -20.48 -10.10
CA LEU A 224 -24.95 -21.79 -9.46
C LEU A 224 -25.90 -22.82 -10.06
N ALA A 225 -27.18 -22.47 -10.20
CA ALA A 225 -28.19 -23.38 -10.72
C ALA A 225 -29.37 -22.63 -11.38
N VAL A 226 -29.93 -23.24 -12.42
CA VAL A 226 -31.26 -22.95 -12.96
C VAL A 226 -32.09 -24.21 -12.72
N HIS A 227 -33.25 -24.06 -12.07
CA HIS A 227 -34.08 -25.18 -11.61
C HIS A 227 -35.02 -25.66 -12.73
N ALA A 228 -34.43 -26.19 -13.79
CA ALA A 228 -35.11 -26.77 -14.94
C ALA A 228 -34.37 -28.06 -15.38
N PRO A 229 -35.01 -28.94 -16.16
CA PRO A 229 -34.35 -30.13 -16.72
C PRO A 229 -33.02 -29.79 -17.41
N PRO A 230 -31.92 -30.54 -17.14
CA PRO A 230 -30.62 -30.27 -17.75
C PRO A 230 -30.62 -30.31 -19.29
N ASP A 231 -31.54 -31.05 -19.90
CA ASP A 231 -31.67 -31.12 -21.36
C ASP A 231 -32.14 -29.78 -21.97
N LEU A 232 -32.76 -28.91 -21.16
CA LEU A 232 -33.24 -27.59 -21.59
C LEU A 232 -32.25 -26.46 -21.27
N VAL A 233 -31.59 -26.51 -20.11
CA VAL A 233 -30.75 -25.39 -19.61
C VAL A 233 -29.26 -25.71 -19.52
N GLY A 234 -28.87 -26.96 -19.78
CA GLY A 234 -27.52 -27.45 -19.57
C GLY A 234 -27.10 -27.44 -18.10
N TYR A 235 -25.79 -27.59 -17.87
CA TYR A 235 -25.19 -27.42 -16.55
C TYR A 235 -24.45 -26.07 -16.49
N THR A 236 -24.54 -25.40 -15.35
CA THR A 236 -23.70 -24.24 -15.10
C THR A 236 -22.24 -24.67 -14.98
N ARG A 237 -21.30 -23.74 -15.19
CA ARG A 237 -19.86 -24.04 -15.05
C ARG A 237 -19.49 -24.58 -13.66
N ILE A 238 -20.18 -24.13 -12.62
CA ILE A 238 -19.99 -24.65 -11.26
C ILE A 238 -20.56 -26.07 -11.15
N GLN A 239 -21.73 -26.34 -11.72
CA GLN A 239 -22.32 -27.69 -11.75
C GLN A 239 -21.45 -28.67 -12.55
N GLU A 240 -20.91 -28.27 -13.70
CA GLU A 240 -19.96 -29.09 -14.47
C GLU A 240 -18.75 -29.50 -13.61
N ARG A 241 -18.15 -28.54 -12.90
CA ARG A 241 -17.01 -28.81 -11.99
C ARG A 241 -17.39 -29.73 -10.85
N LEU A 242 -18.55 -29.51 -10.22
CA LEU A 242 -19.06 -30.37 -9.16
C LEU A 242 -19.23 -31.82 -9.64
N ARG A 243 -19.76 -32.00 -10.86
CA ARG A 243 -19.95 -33.33 -11.46
C ARG A 243 -18.64 -34.03 -11.76
N VAL A 244 -17.61 -33.32 -12.22
CA VAL A 244 -16.26 -33.87 -12.41
C VAL A 244 -15.70 -34.41 -11.09
N GLU A 245 -16.01 -33.75 -9.97
CA GLU A 245 -15.62 -34.16 -8.61
C GLU A 245 -16.59 -35.19 -7.99
N GLY A 246 -17.47 -35.82 -8.78
CA GLY A 246 -18.43 -36.84 -8.32
C GLY A 246 -19.61 -36.30 -7.51
N VAL A 247 -19.80 -34.97 -7.46
CA VAL A 247 -20.91 -34.32 -6.74
C VAL A 247 -22.04 -34.02 -7.71
N HIS A 248 -23.06 -34.88 -7.71
CA HIS A 248 -24.29 -34.71 -8.48
C HIS A 248 -25.36 -34.07 -7.60
N ASP A 249 -25.57 -32.76 -7.74
CA ASP A 249 -26.55 -31.99 -6.96
C ASP A 249 -27.16 -30.89 -7.87
N PRO A 250 -28.48 -30.63 -7.76
CA PRO A 250 -29.15 -29.59 -8.55
C PRO A 250 -28.69 -28.16 -8.21
N GLY A 251 -27.85 -27.96 -7.19
CA GLY A 251 -27.17 -26.70 -6.89
C GLY A 251 -27.82 -25.85 -5.79
N VAL A 252 -28.69 -26.45 -4.96
CA VAL A 252 -29.27 -25.81 -3.74
C VAL A 252 -29.31 -26.80 -2.56
N GLY A 253 -28.27 -27.64 -2.46
CA GLY A 253 -28.15 -28.62 -1.40
C GLY A 253 -27.77 -28.02 -0.03
N SER A 254 -27.88 -28.86 1.01
CA SER A 254 -27.49 -28.59 2.40
C SER A 254 -26.06 -28.06 2.55
N SER A 255 -25.17 -28.39 1.60
CA SER A 255 -23.78 -27.93 1.58
C SER A 255 -23.68 -26.42 1.32
N VAL A 256 -24.45 -25.87 0.37
CA VAL A 256 -24.43 -24.43 0.07
C VAL A 256 -25.02 -23.65 1.24
N ALA A 257 -26.11 -24.12 1.84
CA ALA A 257 -26.70 -23.52 3.04
C ALA A 257 -25.75 -23.59 4.25
N ALA A 258 -24.93 -24.64 4.39
CA ALA A 258 -23.91 -24.72 5.42
C ALA A 258 -22.77 -23.72 5.20
N LEU A 259 -22.30 -23.55 3.96
CA LEU A 259 -21.31 -22.54 3.60
C LEU A 259 -21.82 -21.12 3.85
N GLU A 260 -23.09 -20.86 3.57
CA GLU A 260 -23.75 -19.56 3.83
C GLU A 260 -23.87 -19.27 5.33
N ARG A 261 -24.31 -20.25 6.15
CA ARG A 261 -24.36 -20.11 7.62
C ARG A 261 -22.99 -19.84 8.24
N ARG A 262 -21.91 -20.35 7.64
CA ARG A 262 -20.52 -20.06 8.04
C ARG A 262 -19.99 -18.73 7.50
N GLY A 263 -20.81 -17.96 6.78
CA GLY A 263 -20.42 -16.68 6.19
C GLY A 263 -19.37 -16.79 5.08
N LEU A 264 -19.24 -17.95 4.44
CA LEU A 264 -18.25 -18.19 3.38
C LEU A 264 -18.80 -17.79 2.01
N VAL A 265 -20.10 -17.95 1.80
CA VAL A 265 -20.80 -17.54 0.57
C VAL A 265 -22.05 -16.73 0.90
N ILE A 266 -22.56 -15.99 -0.09
CA ILE A 266 -23.88 -15.38 -0.09
C ILE A 266 -24.65 -16.01 -1.24
N THR A 267 -25.89 -16.44 -0.98
CA THR A 267 -26.79 -16.93 -2.03
C THR A 267 -27.82 -15.89 -2.43
N TYR A 268 -28.15 -15.86 -3.72
CA TYR A 268 -29.19 -15.02 -4.28
C TYR A 268 -30.18 -15.92 -5.01
N ARG A 269 -31.47 -15.75 -4.74
CA ARG A 269 -32.54 -16.51 -5.38
C ARG A 269 -33.45 -15.56 -6.12
N ASP A 270 -33.70 -15.86 -7.39
CA ASP A 270 -34.65 -15.15 -8.24
C ASP A 270 -35.30 -16.13 -9.22
N ARG A 271 -36.05 -15.61 -10.20
CA ARG A 271 -36.64 -16.41 -11.29
C ARG A 271 -36.11 -15.95 -12.63
N VAL A 272 -36.08 -16.87 -13.58
CA VAL A 272 -35.68 -16.61 -14.97
C VAL A 272 -36.63 -17.37 -15.89
N ARG A 273 -36.97 -16.77 -17.02
CA ARG A 273 -37.72 -17.44 -18.08
C ARG A 273 -36.84 -18.44 -18.82
N VAL A 274 -37.32 -19.67 -18.94
CA VAL A 274 -36.73 -20.74 -19.76
C VAL A 274 -37.75 -21.14 -20.81
N ASP A 275 -37.32 -21.18 -22.06
CA ASP A 275 -38.16 -21.61 -23.17
C ASP A 275 -38.58 -23.07 -22.97
N GLY A 276 -39.88 -23.35 -23.08
CA GLY A 276 -40.47 -24.67 -22.84
C GLY A 276 -40.90 -24.95 -21.40
N GLU A 277 -40.40 -24.22 -20.40
CA GLU A 277 -40.72 -24.44 -18.96
C GLU A 277 -41.34 -23.21 -18.27
N GLY A 278 -41.22 -22.03 -18.87
CA GLY A 278 -41.71 -20.79 -18.29
C GLY A 278 -40.78 -20.22 -17.22
N GLU A 279 -41.34 -19.59 -16.19
CA GLU A 279 -40.56 -18.95 -15.12
C GLU A 279 -40.04 -20.00 -14.12
N VAL A 280 -38.74 -20.27 -14.14
CA VAL A 280 -38.10 -21.24 -13.24
C VAL A 280 -37.22 -20.54 -12.19
N PRO A 281 -37.10 -21.11 -10.97
CA PRO A 281 -36.17 -20.58 -9.98
C PRO A 281 -34.72 -20.61 -10.48
N ARG A 282 -33.94 -19.63 -10.06
CA ARG A 282 -32.50 -19.52 -10.32
C ARG A 282 -31.76 -19.20 -9.04
N THR A 283 -30.64 -19.87 -8.83
CA THR A 283 -29.74 -19.63 -7.69
C THR A 283 -28.40 -19.11 -8.20
N ARG A 284 -27.98 -17.97 -7.65
CA ARG A 284 -26.66 -17.38 -7.86
C ARG A 284 -25.88 -17.37 -6.55
N VAL A 285 -24.56 -17.41 -6.63
CA VAL A 285 -23.68 -17.48 -5.47
C VAL A 285 -22.53 -16.50 -5.61
N GLU A 286 -22.12 -15.91 -4.48
CA GLU A 286 -20.97 -15.04 -4.37
C GLU A 286 -20.09 -15.48 -3.20
N LEU A 287 -18.76 -15.49 -3.39
CA LEU A 287 -17.82 -15.67 -2.28
C LEU A 287 -17.68 -14.40 -1.45
N THR A 288 -17.85 -14.53 -0.14
CA THR A 288 -17.51 -13.44 0.77
C THR A 288 -16.00 -13.21 0.79
N ARG A 289 -15.58 -12.06 1.32
CA ARG A 289 -14.14 -11.82 1.56
C ARG A 289 -13.53 -12.89 2.47
N HIS A 290 -14.29 -13.38 3.44
CA HIS A 290 -13.87 -14.45 4.35
C HIS A 290 -13.79 -15.80 3.62
N GLY A 291 -14.83 -16.21 2.89
CA GLY A 291 -14.84 -17.47 2.14
C GLY A 291 -13.75 -17.56 1.09
N ARG A 292 -13.49 -16.48 0.35
CA ARG A 292 -12.36 -16.42 -0.61
C ARG A 292 -11.00 -16.56 0.08
N ALA A 293 -10.87 -16.08 1.32
CA ALA A 293 -9.63 -16.19 2.08
C ALA A 293 -9.44 -17.61 2.65
N VAL A 294 -10.53 -18.26 3.08
CA VAL A 294 -10.54 -19.65 3.54
C VAL A 294 -10.25 -20.62 2.39
N ALA A 295 -10.92 -20.47 1.24
CA ALA A 295 -10.67 -21.29 0.06
C ALA A 295 -9.21 -21.20 -0.41
N ARG A 296 -8.63 -19.99 -0.44
CA ARG A 296 -7.20 -19.81 -0.76
C ARG A 296 -6.27 -20.52 0.21
N ALA A 297 -6.55 -20.43 1.50
CA ALA A 297 -5.71 -21.08 2.51
C ALA A 297 -5.75 -22.61 2.37
N GLY A 298 -6.95 -23.16 2.15
CA GLY A 298 -7.15 -24.60 2.03
C GLY A 298 -6.71 -25.23 0.70
N LEU A 299 -6.75 -24.46 -0.38
CA LEU A 299 -6.26 -24.88 -1.71
C LEU A 299 -4.80 -24.50 -1.95
N GLU A 300 -4.13 -23.93 -0.94
CA GLU A 300 -2.75 -23.43 -1.03
C GLU A 300 -2.52 -22.44 -2.19
N VAL A 301 -3.59 -21.77 -2.63
CA VAL A 301 -3.53 -20.77 -3.69
C VAL A 301 -3.03 -19.46 -3.10
N SER A 302 -1.74 -19.22 -3.28
CA SER A 302 -1.12 -17.95 -2.94
C SER A 302 -1.73 -16.81 -3.73
N ARG A 303 -2.07 -15.72 -3.04
CA ARG A 303 -2.30 -14.45 -3.73
C ARG A 303 -0.94 -14.00 -4.27
N ASP A 304 -0.91 -13.35 -5.42
CA ASP A 304 0.19 -12.42 -5.74
C ASP A 304 0.20 -11.33 -4.66
N SER A 305 0.80 -11.64 -3.51
CA SER A 305 1.35 -10.64 -2.64
C SER A 305 2.45 -10.03 -3.48
N GLY A 306 2.15 -8.88 -4.08
CA GLY A 306 3.18 -8.07 -4.73
C GLY A 306 4.44 -8.01 -3.87
N PRO A 307 5.56 -7.62 -4.47
CA PRO A 307 6.88 -7.87 -3.91
C PRO A 307 7.00 -7.45 -2.43
N PRO A 308 7.81 -8.18 -1.63
CA PRO A 308 8.04 -7.83 -0.25
C PRO A 308 8.36 -6.35 -0.11
N LYS A 309 7.78 -5.69 0.89
CA LYS A 309 8.19 -4.31 1.16
C LYS A 309 9.65 -4.36 1.65
N PRO A 310 10.56 -3.52 1.12
CA PRO A 310 10.30 -2.27 0.39
C PRO A 310 10.51 -2.32 -1.13
N LEU A 311 10.56 -3.51 -1.73
CA LEU A 311 10.79 -3.69 -3.17
C LEU A 311 9.64 -3.09 -4.02
N LEU A 312 9.95 -2.90 -5.30
CA LEU A 312 9.09 -2.33 -6.33
C LEU A 312 8.46 -3.46 -7.14
N SER A 313 7.22 -3.27 -7.61
CA SER A 313 6.62 -4.23 -8.55
C SER A 313 7.47 -4.33 -9.81
N ARG A 314 7.40 -5.47 -10.50
CA ARG A 314 8.10 -5.72 -11.79
C ARG A 314 7.99 -4.55 -12.75
N TRP A 315 6.78 -4.00 -12.91
CA TRP A 315 6.54 -2.84 -13.77
C TRP A 315 7.26 -1.56 -13.32
N LEU A 316 7.23 -1.25 -12.02
CA LEU A 316 7.94 -0.09 -11.46
C LEU A 316 9.46 -0.29 -11.50
N TRP A 317 9.93 -1.52 -11.28
CA TRP A 317 11.34 -1.88 -11.42
C TRP A 317 11.84 -1.66 -12.84
N ARG A 318 11.10 -2.14 -13.87
CA ARG A 318 11.43 -1.89 -15.29
C ARG A 318 11.52 -0.40 -15.61
N ILE A 319 10.65 0.42 -15.02
CA ILE A 319 10.71 1.88 -15.21
C ILE A 319 11.98 2.44 -14.57
N LEU A 320 12.30 2.04 -13.34
CA LEU A 320 13.48 2.52 -12.65
C LEU A 320 14.77 2.12 -13.39
N VAL A 321 14.86 0.87 -13.88
CA VAL A 321 15.96 0.37 -14.71
C VAL A 321 16.12 1.19 -15.99
N ARG A 322 15.03 1.53 -16.68
CA ARG A 322 15.09 2.39 -17.88
C ARG A 322 15.66 3.77 -17.59
N VAL A 323 15.28 4.38 -16.47
CA VAL A 323 15.83 5.68 -16.06
C VAL A 323 17.30 5.55 -15.66
N ALA A 324 17.66 4.47 -14.95
CA ALA A 324 19.04 4.18 -14.56
C ALA A 324 19.97 3.96 -15.75
N ARG A 325 19.49 3.38 -16.86
CA ARG A 325 20.29 3.20 -18.08
C ARG A 325 20.55 4.48 -18.84
N ALA A 326 19.63 5.43 -18.73
CA ALA A 326 19.79 6.75 -19.34
C ALA A 326 20.67 7.68 -18.49
N ASP A 327 21.32 7.16 -17.44
CA ASP A 327 22.04 7.97 -16.47
C ASP A 327 23.07 8.93 -17.11
N GLY A 328 23.24 10.09 -16.49
CA GLY A 328 23.99 11.23 -17.03
C GLY A 328 23.24 12.01 -18.13
N ASN A 329 22.60 11.32 -19.09
CA ASN A 329 21.88 11.96 -20.20
C ASN A 329 20.40 12.27 -19.87
N GLY A 330 19.83 11.53 -18.92
CA GLY A 330 18.43 11.61 -18.56
C GLY A 330 17.53 10.89 -19.56
N LEU A 331 16.45 10.30 -19.07
CA LEU A 331 15.41 9.73 -19.93
C LEU A 331 14.44 10.84 -20.32
N ASP A 332 14.13 10.97 -21.61
CA ASP A 332 13.19 11.96 -22.10
C ASP A 332 11.77 11.84 -21.50
N GLY A 333 10.88 12.77 -21.85
CA GLY A 333 9.49 12.79 -21.41
C GLY A 333 8.64 11.57 -21.80
N SER A 334 9.19 10.58 -22.52
CA SER A 334 8.50 9.35 -22.91
C SER A 334 8.05 8.50 -21.71
N LEU A 335 8.53 8.79 -20.50
CA LEU A 335 8.03 8.23 -19.26
C LEU A 335 6.64 8.78 -18.90
N ALA A 336 5.64 8.49 -19.72
CA ALA A 336 4.25 8.91 -19.55
C ALA A 336 3.45 7.91 -18.68
N GLY A 337 2.28 8.36 -18.20
CA GLY A 337 1.35 7.53 -17.43
C GLY A 337 1.62 7.51 -15.93
N ARG A 338 1.34 6.38 -15.25
CA ARG A 338 1.32 6.32 -13.77
C ARG A 338 2.69 6.13 -13.10
N GLY A 339 3.74 5.83 -13.87
CA GLY A 339 5.08 5.52 -13.33
C GLY A 339 5.65 6.67 -12.51
N PRO A 340 5.71 7.89 -13.08
CA PRO A 340 6.15 9.09 -12.36
C PRO A 340 5.36 9.34 -11.06
N HIS A 341 4.05 9.06 -11.04
CA HIS A 341 3.25 9.27 -9.83
C HIS A 341 3.70 8.38 -8.65
N ALA A 342 4.25 7.20 -8.95
CA ALA A 342 4.75 6.28 -7.93
C ALA A 342 6.23 6.50 -7.59
N LEU A 343 7.05 6.97 -8.54
CA LEU A 343 8.51 7.03 -8.36
C LEU A 343 9.07 8.44 -8.20
N ALA A 344 8.44 9.46 -8.80
CA ALA A 344 9.04 10.78 -8.92
C ALA A 344 8.89 11.66 -7.67
N VAL A 345 9.92 12.43 -7.35
CA VAL A 345 9.85 13.50 -6.34
C VAL A 345 8.74 14.50 -6.71
N GLY A 346 8.03 15.02 -5.71
CA GLY A 346 6.91 15.95 -5.87
C GLY A 346 5.61 15.31 -6.36
N ARG A 347 5.55 13.98 -6.48
CA ARG A 347 4.36 13.26 -6.94
C ARG A 347 3.77 12.34 -5.86
N SER A 348 2.57 11.83 -6.14
CA SER A 348 1.87 10.86 -5.31
C SER A 348 0.99 9.96 -6.17
N PRO A 349 0.94 8.63 -5.89
CA PRO A 349 0.10 7.70 -6.63
C PRO A 349 -1.39 7.80 -6.27
N ASP A 350 -1.70 8.26 -5.05
CA ASP A 350 -3.06 8.27 -4.49
C ASP A 350 -3.44 9.61 -3.82
N ARG A 351 -2.62 10.65 -4.04
CA ARG A 351 -2.66 11.99 -3.40
C ARG A 351 -2.43 12.00 -1.89
N LYS A 352 -2.41 10.85 -1.21
CA LYS A 352 -2.28 10.76 0.26
C LYS A 352 -0.86 10.40 0.66
N ASN A 353 -0.33 9.35 0.06
CA ASN A 353 0.99 8.83 0.37
C ASN A 353 2.01 9.41 -0.61
N PRO A 354 3.23 9.76 -0.15
CA PRO A 354 4.28 10.17 -1.06
C PRO A 354 4.64 9.05 -2.03
N SER A 355 5.12 9.46 -3.21
CA SER A 355 5.88 8.61 -4.12
C SER A 355 7.17 8.11 -3.45
N ARG A 356 7.92 7.26 -4.16
CA ARG A 356 9.20 6.74 -3.67
C ARG A 356 10.33 7.77 -3.71
N GLY A 357 10.25 8.78 -4.58
CA GLY A 357 11.29 9.82 -4.72
C GLY A 357 12.58 9.33 -5.38
N PHE A 358 12.52 8.27 -6.17
CA PHE A 358 13.69 7.65 -6.82
C PHE A 358 14.09 8.31 -8.15
N ILE A 359 13.18 9.11 -8.72
CA ILE A 359 13.45 9.85 -9.94
C ILE A 359 13.04 11.31 -9.78
N VAL A 360 13.65 12.21 -10.54
CA VAL A 360 13.34 13.63 -10.55
C VAL A 360 13.24 14.13 -11.99
N LEU A 361 12.30 15.03 -12.24
CA LEU A 361 12.18 15.74 -13.50
C LEU A 361 12.94 17.06 -13.39
N ARG A 362 13.97 17.25 -14.21
CA ARG A 362 14.79 18.47 -14.24
C ARG A 362 15.36 18.70 -15.65
N HIS A 363 15.93 19.86 -15.88
CA HIS A 363 16.75 20.08 -17.08
C HIS A 363 18.09 19.33 -16.95
N PRO A 364 18.71 18.96 -18.09
CA PRO A 364 20.07 18.43 -18.10
C PRO A 364 21.06 19.40 -17.45
N ASP A 365 22.16 18.87 -16.91
CA ASP A 365 23.18 19.67 -16.26
C ASP A 365 23.76 20.72 -17.21
N GLY A 366 23.86 21.98 -16.74
CA GLY A 366 24.33 23.11 -17.56
C GLY A 366 23.28 23.75 -18.46
N VAL A 367 22.01 23.34 -18.38
CA VAL A 367 20.90 23.91 -19.17
C VAL A 367 19.76 24.35 -18.25
N ASP A 368 19.38 25.63 -18.29
CA ASP A 368 18.29 26.18 -17.45
C ASP A 368 16.94 26.31 -18.20
N SER A 369 16.91 26.00 -19.49
CA SER A 369 15.71 26.09 -20.32
C SER A 369 15.69 25.02 -21.41
N GLY A 370 14.53 24.42 -21.68
CA GLY A 370 14.37 23.44 -22.75
C GLY A 370 13.45 22.28 -22.37
N ALA A 371 13.68 21.11 -22.97
CA ALA A 371 12.96 19.91 -22.58
C ALA A 371 13.39 19.44 -21.18
N TYR A 372 12.45 18.82 -20.46
CA TYR A 372 12.72 18.19 -19.17
C TYR A 372 13.02 16.70 -19.36
N PHE A 373 13.94 16.19 -18.55
CA PHE A 373 14.35 14.79 -18.55
C PHE A 373 14.26 14.20 -17.14
N TRP A 374 14.03 12.89 -17.08
CA TRP A 374 13.99 12.09 -15.86
C TRP A 374 15.37 11.58 -15.52
N PHE A 375 15.80 11.88 -14.29
CA PHE A 375 17.08 11.42 -13.75
C PHE A 375 16.84 10.59 -12.49
N LEU A 376 17.77 9.70 -12.18
CA LEU A 376 17.83 9.08 -10.86
C LEU A 376 18.12 10.14 -9.80
N THR A 377 17.45 10.01 -8.66
CA THR A 377 17.89 10.67 -7.43
C THR A 377 18.95 9.81 -6.74
N GLU A 378 19.65 10.38 -5.77
CA GLU A 378 20.57 9.62 -4.91
C GLU A 378 19.87 8.44 -4.21
N ASP A 379 18.65 8.67 -3.72
CA ASP A 379 17.81 7.61 -3.14
C ASP A 379 17.50 6.51 -4.16
N GLY A 380 17.28 6.88 -5.43
CA GLY A 380 17.04 5.93 -6.52
C GLY A 380 18.26 5.05 -6.80
N ARG A 381 19.46 5.65 -6.84
CA ARG A 381 20.73 4.93 -7.00
C ARG A 381 20.95 3.95 -5.84
N ARG A 382 20.83 4.42 -4.60
CA ARG A 382 21.00 3.56 -3.42
C ARG A 382 19.95 2.46 -3.33
N HIS A 383 18.71 2.72 -3.74
CA HIS A 383 17.68 1.69 -3.81
C HIS A 383 18.05 0.59 -4.81
N ILE A 384 18.65 0.95 -5.95
CA ILE A 384 19.18 -0.03 -6.91
C ILE A 384 20.30 -0.83 -6.24
N ALA A 385 21.33 -0.16 -5.70
CA ALA A 385 22.48 -0.83 -5.08
C ALA A 385 22.09 -1.84 -4.00
N ASP A 386 21.27 -1.40 -3.04
CA ASP A 386 20.93 -2.24 -1.88
C ASP A 386 20.05 -3.45 -2.21
N TYR A 387 19.32 -3.41 -3.32
CA TYR A 387 18.33 -4.44 -3.67
C TYR A 387 18.60 -5.11 -5.02
N PHE A 388 19.74 -4.83 -5.66
CA PHE A 388 20.03 -5.28 -7.02
C PHE A 388 19.88 -6.80 -7.17
N THR A 389 20.61 -7.57 -6.35
CA THR A 389 20.56 -9.05 -6.35
C THR A 389 19.15 -9.57 -6.07
N LEU A 390 18.44 -8.96 -5.11
CA LEU A 390 17.07 -9.35 -4.78
C LEU A 390 16.11 -9.11 -5.95
N TYR A 391 16.34 -8.10 -6.77
CA TYR A 391 15.56 -7.88 -7.99
C TYR A 391 15.92 -8.84 -9.12
N GLN A 392 17.18 -9.23 -9.25
CA GLN A 392 17.60 -10.25 -10.22
C GLN A 392 16.95 -11.60 -9.91
N ASP A 393 16.91 -11.99 -8.64
CA ASP A 393 16.22 -13.21 -8.21
C ASP A 393 14.70 -13.12 -8.41
N LEU A 394 14.11 -11.96 -8.09
CA LEU A 394 12.66 -11.79 -8.13
C LEU A 394 12.11 -11.61 -9.55
N TYR A 395 12.88 -10.96 -10.43
CA TYR A 395 12.50 -10.61 -11.79
C TYR A 395 13.64 -10.92 -12.79
N PRO A 396 14.01 -12.20 -12.96
CA PRO A 396 15.14 -12.60 -13.81
C PRO A 396 14.94 -12.25 -15.29
N ASP A 397 13.70 -11.99 -15.71
CA ASP A 397 13.35 -11.57 -17.07
C ASP A 397 13.60 -10.09 -17.36
N VAL A 398 13.81 -9.27 -16.33
CA VAL A 398 14.07 -7.85 -16.49
C VAL A 398 15.55 -7.69 -16.78
N ASP A 399 15.86 -7.27 -18.00
CA ASP A 399 17.23 -6.96 -18.41
C ASP A 399 17.80 -5.81 -17.55
N THR A 400 18.77 -6.15 -16.69
CA THR A 400 19.48 -5.22 -15.79
C THR A 400 20.90 -4.90 -16.24
N SER A 401 21.31 -5.35 -17.44
CA SER A 401 22.65 -5.10 -17.98
C SER A 401 22.98 -3.60 -17.96
N GLY A 402 24.19 -3.24 -17.51
CA GLY A 402 24.67 -1.86 -17.42
C GLY A 402 24.31 -1.14 -16.12
N LEU A 403 23.61 -1.78 -15.17
CA LEU A 403 23.34 -1.22 -13.85
C LEU A 403 24.41 -1.61 -12.81
N GLU A 404 25.40 -2.42 -13.17
CA GLU A 404 26.44 -2.88 -12.26
C GLU A 404 27.24 -1.70 -11.67
N ASN A 405 27.45 -0.64 -12.45
CA ASN A 405 28.13 0.58 -12.04
C ASN A 405 27.28 1.51 -11.15
N VAL A 406 25.96 1.30 -11.10
CA VAL A 406 25.04 2.02 -10.19
C VAL A 406 24.83 1.20 -8.90
N ALA A 407 25.12 -0.10 -8.94
CA ALA A 407 24.94 -1.02 -7.83
C ALA A 407 26.22 -1.24 -7.00
N GLY A 408 27.40 -1.04 -7.58
CA GLY A 408 28.69 -0.98 -6.87
C GLY A 408 29.02 0.42 -6.41
#